data_AF-A0A0K2RV93-F1
#
_entry.id   AF-A0A0K2RV93-F1
#
_cell.length_a   1.000
_cell.length_b   1.000
_cell.length_c   1.000
_cell.angle_alpha   90.00
_cell.angle_beta   90.00
_cell.angle_gamma   90.00
#
_symmetry.space_group_name_H-M   'P 1'
#
loop_
_entity.id
_entity.type
_entity.pdbx_description
1 polymer ?
#
loop_
_entity_poly.entity_id
_entity_poly.type
_entity_poly.pdbx_seq_one_letter_code
_entity_poly.pdbx_strand_id
1 'polypeptide(L)'
;MSTGVGELIAAALDAGHRKIILTTGGSAVSDGGAGMLQALGAEFSPPDAGSAGGGSLSRILGVDLSTLDPRLQEVDISVAIDVRNPLLGATGTAKTFAPQKGAGAREVELLEAGLTRWADLIDRSGHNAALEAGAGASGGIGFAAMTALGARRIDGAELVLDLLRIDILLDEADLVVTGEGSLDTQSLFGKAPSPSRPAPLPIGFQPLWSPAALS
;
A
#
# COMPACT_ATOMS: atom_id res chain seq x y z
N MET A 1 -2.94 -13.67 3.55
CA MET A 1 -1.56 -13.69 3.02
C MET A 1 -1.58 -13.05 1.65
N SER A 2 -0.45 -12.52 1.18
CA SER A 2 -0.34 -11.70 -0.05
C SER A 2 -0.10 -12.51 -1.32
N THR A 3 -0.04 -13.84 -1.27
CA THR A 3 0.21 -14.73 -2.43
C THR A 3 -0.69 -14.41 -3.63
N GLY A 4 -1.99 -14.24 -3.40
CA GLY A 4 -2.94 -13.92 -4.48
C GLY A 4 -2.65 -12.60 -5.21
N VAL A 5 -1.97 -11.64 -4.55
CA VAL A 5 -1.52 -10.41 -5.21
C VAL A 5 -0.42 -10.73 -6.23
N GLY A 6 0.55 -11.57 -5.85
CA GLY A 6 1.60 -12.01 -6.77
C GLY A 6 1.05 -12.82 -7.94
N GLU A 7 0.07 -13.69 -7.69
CA GLU A 7 -0.63 -14.45 -8.75
C GLU A 7 -1.37 -13.54 -9.73
N LEU A 8 -2.05 -12.49 -9.24
CA LEU A 8 -2.72 -11.51 -10.11
C LEU A 8 -1.73 -10.69 -10.93
N ILE A 9 -0.58 -10.31 -10.36
CA ILE A 9 0.50 -9.65 -11.09
C ILE A 9 1.03 -10.60 -12.18
N ALA A 10 1.34 -11.85 -11.84
CA ALA A 10 1.82 -12.84 -12.80
C ALA A 10 0.83 -13.05 -13.95
N ALA A 11 -0.47 -13.15 -13.65
CA ALA A 11 -1.52 -13.24 -14.67
C ALA A 11 -1.57 -12.00 -15.58
N ALA A 12 -1.35 -10.80 -15.04
CA ALA A 12 -1.27 -9.59 -15.84
C ALA A 12 -0.03 -9.58 -16.77
N LEU A 13 1.10 -10.10 -16.28
CA LEU A 13 2.32 -10.28 -17.08
C LEU A 13 2.11 -11.32 -18.19
N ASP A 14 1.41 -12.41 -17.90
CA ASP A 14 1.06 -13.45 -18.89
C ASP A 14 0.13 -12.92 -19.99
N ALA A 15 -0.76 -11.97 -19.64
CA ALA A 15 -1.57 -11.24 -20.59
C ALA A 15 -0.80 -10.17 -21.40
N GLY A 16 0.50 -9.99 -21.14
CA GLY A 16 1.37 -9.05 -21.85
C GLY A 16 1.25 -7.59 -21.39
N HIS A 17 0.63 -7.33 -20.23
CA HIS A 17 0.54 -5.99 -19.70
C HIS A 17 1.90 -5.48 -19.21
N ARG A 18 2.23 -4.23 -19.56
CA ARG A 18 3.48 -3.55 -19.19
C ARG A 18 3.29 -2.40 -18.21
N LYS A 19 2.05 -2.13 -17.81
CA LYS A 19 1.68 -1.15 -16.79
C LYS A 19 0.77 -1.82 -15.79
N ILE A 20 1.16 -1.82 -14.53
CA ILE A 20 0.39 -2.44 -13.44
C ILE A 20 0.22 -1.41 -12.34
N ILE A 21 -1.02 -1.18 -11.94
CA ILE A 21 -1.36 -0.32 -10.80
C ILE A 21 -1.87 -1.23 -9.68
N LEU A 22 -1.11 -1.27 -8.59
CA LEU A 22 -1.48 -1.96 -7.36
C LEU A 22 -2.23 -0.98 -6.46
N THR A 23 -3.50 -1.25 -6.19
CA THR A 23 -4.28 -0.46 -5.25
C THR A 23 -4.16 -1.04 -3.86
N THR A 24 -3.75 -0.22 -2.88
CA THR A 24 -3.72 -0.63 -1.47
C THR A 24 -5.01 -0.23 -0.77
N GLY A 25 -5.55 -1.11 0.06
CA GLY A 25 -6.80 -0.89 0.77
C GLY A 25 -6.88 -1.66 2.08
N GLY A 26 -8.07 -1.68 2.69
CA GLY A 26 -8.39 -2.42 3.92
C GLY A 26 -8.03 -3.90 3.76
N SER A 27 -6.84 -4.26 4.21
CA SER A 27 -6.25 -5.57 3.98
C SER A 27 -6.22 -6.35 5.27
N ALA A 28 -6.63 -7.63 5.25
CA ALA A 28 -6.41 -8.57 6.35
C ALA A 28 -4.97 -9.13 6.38
N VAL A 29 -4.11 -8.72 5.44
CA VAL A 29 -2.73 -9.20 5.32
C VAL A 29 -1.80 -8.42 6.25
N SER A 30 -0.78 -9.11 6.79
CA SER A 30 0.30 -8.57 7.62
C SER A 30 1.60 -9.37 7.41
N ASP A 31 1.90 -9.76 6.17
CA ASP A 31 3.06 -10.60 5.84
C ASP A 31 4.18 -9.83 5.11
N GLY A 32 4.17 -8.51 5.17
CA GLY A 32 5.24 -7.70 4.59
C GLY A 32 5.34 -7.78 3.07
N GLY A 33 4.36 -8.40 2.38
CA GLY A 33 4.45 -8.70 0.95
C GLY A 33 5.30 -9.93 0.61
N ALA A 34 5.71 -10.74 1.60
CA ALA A 34 6.55 -11.91 1.37
C ALA A 34 5.86 -12.96 0.45
N GLY A 35 4.57 -13.21 0.66
CA GLY A 35 3.79 -14.12 -0.17
C GLY A 35 3.67 -13.64 -1.62
N MET A 36 3.50 -12.33 -1.82
CA MET A 36 3.50 -11.71 -3.15
C MET A 36 4.83 -11.93 -3.88
N LEU A 37 5.97 -11.67 -3.22
CA LEU A 37 7.27 -11.86 -3.84
C LEU A 37 7.54 -13.34 -4.15
N GLN A 38 7.14 -14.26 -3.26
CA GLN A 38 7.28 -15.69 -3.51
C GLN A 38 6.48 -16.16 -4.73
N ALA A 39 5.23 -15.70 -4.87
CA ALA A 39 4.40 -16.00 -6.03
C ALA A 39 4.96 -15.40 -7.34
N LEU A 40 5.77 -14.34 -7.24
CA LEU A 40 6.48 -13.72 -8.36
C LEU A 40 7.85 -14.35 -8.65
N GLY A 41 8.20 -15.45 -7.97
CA GLY A 41 9.41 -16.22 -8.24
C GLY A 41 10.59 -15.97 -7.31
N ALA A 42 10.46 -15.10 -6.29
CA ALA A 42 11.51 -14.98 -5.29
C ALA A 42 11.66 -16.29 -4.50
N GLU A 43 12.89 -16.78 -4.36
CA GLU A 43 13.19 -18.00 -3.61
C GLU A 43 13.41 -17.69 -2.13
N PHE A 44 12.83 -18.50 -1.26
CA PHE A 44 12.91 -18.33 0.19
C PHE A 44 13.64 -19.52 0.84
N SER A 45 14.26 -19.25 1.99
CA SER A 45 14.76 -20.30 2.88
C SER A 45 14.08 -20.18 4.25
N PRO A 46 13.24 -21.15 4.67
CA PRO A 46 12.80 -22.32 3.91
C PRO A 46 11.87 -21.95 2.73
N PRO A 47 11.69 -22.86 1.74
CA PRO A 47 11.00 -22.56 0.47
C PRO A 47 9.56 -22.04 0.57
N ASP A 48 8.84 -22.37 1.63
CA ASP A 48 7.43 -21.99 1.84
C ASP A 48 7.24 -20.77 2.76
N ALA A 49 8.34 -20.20 3.26
CA ALA A 49 8.30 -19.23 4.36
C ALA A 49 7.56 -17.93 4.02
N GLY A 50 7.61 -17.46 2.77
CA GLY A 50 6.92 -16.23 2.35
C GLY A 50 5.39 -16.41 2.28
N SER A 51 4.95 -17.60 1.88
CA SER A 51 3.53 -17.98 1.77
C SER A 51 2.89 -18.44 3.08
N ALA A 52 3.61 -18.39 4.20
CA ALA A 52 3.13 -18.83 5.51
C ALA A 52 2.61 -17.68 6.41
N GLY A 53 2.55 -16.45 5.89
CA GLY A 53 1.94 -15.28 6.52
C GLY A 53 2.82 -14.53 7.51
N GLY A 54 2.25 -13.55 8.22
CA GLY A 54 3.03 -12.63 9.07
C GLY A 54 3.83 -13.30 10.20
N GLY A 55 3.31 -14.39 10.76
CA GLY A 55 3.99 -15.12 11.83
C GLY A 55 5.26 -15.86 11.38
N SER A 56 5.38 -16.19 10.09
CA SER A 56 6.56 -16.87 9.55
C SER A 56 7.71 -15.94 9.19
N LEU A 57 7.49 -14.62 9.17
CA LEU A 57 8.53 -13.64 8.81
C LEU A 57 9.79 -13.77 9.67
N SER A 58 9.62 -14.06 10.97
CA SER A 58 10.73 -14.32 11.90
C SER A 58 11.57 -15.55 11.55
N ARG A 59 11.02 -16.49 10.75
CA ARG A 59 11.65 -17.75 10.36
C ARG A 59 12.33 -17.69 8.99
N ILE A 60 12.14 -16.61 8.22
CA ILE A 60 12.81 -16.43 6.93
C ILE A 60 14.30 -16.26 7.19
N LEU A 61 15.11 -17.20 6.73
CA LEU A 61 16.57 -17.19 6.87
C LEU A 61 17.25 -16.44 5.73
N GLY A 62 16.64 -16.45 4.55
CA GLY A 62 17.13 -15.76 3.37
C GLY A 62 16.05 -15.66 2.31
N VAL A 63 16.22 -14.68 1.43
CA VAL A 63 15.41 -14.48 0.24
C VAL A 63 16.32 -14.10 -0.92
N ASP A 64 16.15 -14.77 -2.05
CA ASP A 64 16.81 -14.41 -3.30
C ASP A 64 15.79 -13.68 -4.19
N LEU A 65 16.02 -12.37 -4.39
CA LEU A 65 15.20 -11.54 -5.27
C LEU A 65 15.67 -11.60 -6.72
N SER A 66 16.86 -12.16 -7.00
CA SER A 66 17.36 -12.28 -8.37
C SER A 66 16.61 -13.33 -9.20
N THR A 67 15.85 -14.20 -8.53
CA THR A 67 14.99 -15.22 -9.14
C THR A 67 13.57 -14.73 -9.45
N LEU A 68 13.26 -13.47 -9.12
CA LEU A 68 11.99 -12.84 -9.50
C LEU A 68 11.77 -12.92 -11.02
N ASP A 69 10.51 -12.99 -11.43
CA ASP A 69 10.11 -13.02 -12.83
C ASP A 69 10.82 -11.89 -13.62
N PRO A 70 11.65 -12.21 -14.62
CA PRO A 70 12.48 -11.21 -15.31
C PRO A 70 11.64 -10.15 -16.03
N ARG A 71 10.37 -10.45 -16.37
CA ARG A 71 9.45 -9.49 -17.00
C ARG A 71 9.18 -8.28 -16.11
N LEU A 72 9.32 -8.42 -14.78
CA LEU A 72 9.14 -7.32 -13.82
C LEU A 72 10.11 -6.17 -14.07
N GLN A 73 11.29 -6.42 -14.66
CA GLN A 73 12.26 -5.38 -15.00
C GLN A 73 11.81 -4.48 -16.15
N GLU A 74 10.84 -4.93 -16.95
CA GLU A 74 10.33 -4.22 -18.13
C GLU A 74 8.93 -3.63 -17.91
N VAL A 75 8.38 -3.77 -16.70
CA VAL A 75 7.00 -3.38 -16.37
C VAL A 75 7.02 -2.16 -15.48
N ASP A 76 6.19 -1.19 -15.82
CA ASP A 76 5.95 -0.03 -14.99
C ASP A 76 4.92 -0.39 -13.91
N ILE A 77 5.40 -0.55 -12.67
CA ILE A 77 4.56 -0.84 -11.52
C ILE A 77 4.39 0.44 -10.71
N SER A 78 3.14 0.81 -10.45
CA SER A 78 2.78 1.86 -9.51
C SER A 78 1.94 1.28 -8.38
N VAL A 79 2.09 1.82 -7.18
CA VAL A 79 1.29 1.44 -6.02
C VAL A 79 0.55 2.67 -5.50
N ALA A 80 -0.78 2.63 -5.55
CA ALA A 80 -1.66 3.67 -5.04
C ALA A 80 -1.78 3.53 -3.51
N ILE A 81 -1.24 4.52 -2.78
CA ILE A 81 -1.14 4.49 -1.33
C ILE A 81 -1.61 5.82 -0.72
N ASP A 82 -2.75 5.75 -0.02
CA ASP A 82 -3.39 6.90 0.64
C ASP A 82 -3.09 7.00 2.14
N VAL A 83 -2.26 6.09 2.67
CA VAL A 83 -1.82 6.11 4.07
C VAL A 83 -0.33 6.44 4.16
N ARG A 84 0.06 7.14 5.23
CA ARG A 84 1.47 7.54 5.45
C ARG A 84 2.19 6.65 6.44
N ASN A 85 1.53 5.64 7.01
CA ASN A 85 2.11 4.76 8.01
C ASN A 85 3.39 4.09 7.45
N PRO A 86 4.51 4.14 8.19
CA PRO A 86 5.69 3.34 7.87
C PRO A 86 5.40 1.84 8.10
N LEU A 87 6.33 0.99 7.66
CA LEU A 87 6.26 -0.43 7.96
C LEU A 87 6.44 -0.69 9.46
N LEU A 88 7.44 -0.04 10.06
CA LEU A 88 7.91 -0.26 11.43
C LEU A 88 7.74 0.99 12.32
N GLY A 89 7.87 0.82 13.63
CA GLY A 89 7.92 1.92 14.58
C GLY A 89 6.56 2.21 15.24
N ALA A 90 6.47 3.33 15.97
CA ALA A 90 5.32 3.65 16.82
C ALA A 90 3.99 3.74 16.04
N THR A 91 4.05 4.26 14.81
CA THR A 91 2.92 4.36 13.86
C THR A 91 2.99 3.29 12.76
N GLY A 92 3.82 2.27 12.97
CA GLY A 92 4.05 1.17 12.03
C GLY A 92 2.85 0.27 11.84
N THR A 93 2.98 -0.66 10.89
CA THR A 93 1.89 -1.54 10.44
C THR A 93 1.35 -2.42 11.55
N ALA A 94 2.24 -3.11 12.27
CA ALA A 94 1.85 -4.04 13.32
C ALA A 94 1.10 -3.32 14.44
N LYS A 95 1.65 -2.20 14.94
CA LYS A 95 1.08 -1.46 16.08
C LYS A 95 -0.22 -0.74 15.73
N THR A 96 -0.38 -0.27 14.49
CA THR A 96 -1.58 0.47 14.07
C THR A 96 -2.72 -0.45 13.68
N PHE A 97 -2.45 -1.50 12.88
CA PHE A 97 -3.52 -2.25 12.21
C PHE A 97 -3.74 -3.65 12.76
N ALA A 98 -2.76 -4.26 13.44
CA ALA A 98 -2.95 -5.61 13.97
C ALA A 98 -3.97 -5.66 15.14
N PRO A 99 -4.04 -4.68 16.08
CA PRO A 99 -5.04 -4.70 17.15
C PRO A 99 -6.48 -4.68 16.63
N GLN A 100 -6.75 -3.91 15.57
CA GLN A 100 -8.06 -3.85 14.91
C GLN A 100 -8.48 -5.19 14.28
N LYS A 101 -7.51 -6.08 14.03
CA LYS A 101 -7.69 -7.43 13.49
C LYS A 101 -7.68 -8.51 14.59
N GLY A 102 -7.69 -8.11 15.86
CA GLY A 102 -7.74 -9.03 17.01
C GLY A 102 -6.38 -9.49 17.55
N ALA A 103 -5.27 -8.86 17.14
CA ALA A 103 -3.96 -9.16 17.72
C ALA A 103 -3.81 -8.56 19.13
N GLY A 104 -3.36 -9.37 20.10
CA GLY A 104 -2.95 -8.90 21.41
C GLY A 104 -1.54 -8.30 21.38
N ALA A 105 -1.11 -7.77 22.53
CA ALA A 105 0.20 -7.10 22.65
C ALA A 105 1.36 -8.01 22.23
N ARG A 106 1.30 -9.30 22.59
CA ARG A 106 2.32 -10.28 22.24
C ARG A 106 2.37 -10.54 20.73
N GLU A 107 1.22 -10.68 20.06
CA GLU A 107 1.19 -10.85 18.61
C GLU A 107 1.72 -9.61 17.89
N VAL A 108 1.42 -8.41 18.39
CA VAL A 108 1.93 -7.15 17.84
C VAL A 108 3.47 -7.11 17.92
N GLU A 109 4.05 -7.47 19.07
CA GLU A 109 5.52 -7.53 19.23
C GLU A 109 6.17 -8.55 18.29
N LEU A 110 5.56 -9.73 18.14
CA LEU A 110 6.04 -10.77 17.23
C LEU A 110 5.98 -10.33 15.76
N LEU A 111 4.88 -9.66 15.37
CA LEU A 111 4.73 -9.11 14.02
C LEU A 111 5.73 -7.98 13.75
N GLU A 112 5.93 -7.07 14.71
CA GLU A 112 6.94 -6.01 14.59
C GLU A 112 8.34 -6.61 14.41
N ALA A 113 8.73 -7.57 15.25
CA ALA A 113 10.03 -8.23 15.14
C ALA A 113 10.21 -8.98 13.81
N GLY A 114 9.15 -9.66 13.34
CA GLY A 114 9.14 -10.33 12.05
C GLY A 114 9.28 -9.35 10.88
N LEU A 115 8.55 -8.24 10.90
CA LEU A 115 8.64 -7.19 9.88
C LEU A 115 10.00 -6.49 9.88
N THR A 116 10.61 -6.27 11.05
CA THR A 116 11.97 -5.70 11.14
C THR A 116 12.97 -6.60 10.44
N ARG A 117 12.97 -7.90 10.78
CA ARG A 117 13.85 -8.88 10.13
C ARG A 117 13.59 -8.94 8.62
N TRP A 118 12.32 -8.92 8.22
CA TRP A 118 11.95 -8.93 6.82
C TRP A 118 12.47 -7.70 6.06
N ALA A 119 12.36 -6.52 6.67
CA ALA A 119 12.91 -5.30 6.11
C ALA A 119 14.42 -5.38 5.92
N ASP A 120 15.15 -5.85 6.93
CA ASP A 120 16.60 -6.02 6.87
C ASP A 120 17.05 -6.99 5.76
N LEU A 121 16.22 -7.98 5.42
CA LEU A 121 16.53 -8.98 4.39
C LEU A 121 16.36 -8.44 2.97
N ILE A 122 15.37 -7.57 2.72
CA ILE A 122 15.04 -7.10 1.35
C ILE A 122 15.51 -5.69 1.06
N ASP A 123 15.66 -4.83 2.06
CA ASP A 123 16.14 -3.46 1.85
C ASP A 123 17.67 -3.45 1.69
N ARG A 124 18.11 -3.52 0.44
CA ARG A 124 19.53 -3.41 0.06
C ARG A 124 19.96 -1.98 -0.23
N SER A 125 19.03 -1.02 -0.17
CA SER A 125 19.28 0.37 -0.58
C SER A 125 20.07 1.17 0.47
N GLY A 126 20.03 0.74 1.74
CA GLY A 126 20.64 1.44 2.85
C GLY A 126 19.89 2.70 3.33
N HIS A 127 18.74 3.02 2.71
CA HIS A 127 17.94 4.20 3.05
C HIS A 127 16.80 3.92 4.03
N ASN A 128 16.67 2.68 4.51
CA ASN A 128 15.63 2.26 5.44
C ASN A 128 14.22 2.50 4.88
N ALA A 129 13.95 1.88 3.74
CA ALA A 129 12.68 1.95 3.01
C ALA A 129 11.48 1.52 3.89
N ALA A 130 11.71 0.78 4.96
CA ALA A 130 10.69 0.42 5.94
C ALA A 130 10.14 1.63 6.74
N LEU A 131 10.87 2.74 6.80
CA LEU A 131 10.42 3.98 7.45
C LEU A 131 9.78 4.97 6.48
N GLU A 132 9.77 4.69 5.18
CA GLU A 132 9.17 5.58 4.20
C GLU A 132 7.65 5.67 4.35
N ALA A 133 7.11 6.84 4.01
CA ALA A 133 5.68 7.09 4.08
C ALA A 133 4.93 6.15 3.14
N GLY A 134 4.01 5.35 3.70
CA GLY A 134 3.22 4.39 2.95
C GLY A 134 3.84 2.99 2.84
N ALA A 135 5.06 2.77 3.35
CA ALA A 135 5.66 1.45 3.42
C ALA A 135 4.77 0.43 4.16
N GLY A 136 4.00 0.89 5.15
CA GLY A 136 3.09 0.05 5.91
C GLY A 136 1.77 -0.29 5.22
N ALA A 137 1.51 0.23 4.02
CA ALA A 137 0.25 0.02 3.33
C ALA A 137 -0.06 -1.47 3.09
N SER A 138 -1.32 -1.82 3.32
CA SER A 138 -1.87 -3.18 3.15
C SER A 138 -1.04 -4.30 3.80
N GLY A 139 -0.46 -4.05 4.99
CA GLY A 139 0.28 -5.10 5.71
C GLY A 139 1.74 -5.22 5.29
N GLY A 140 2.30 -4.19 4.67
CA GLY A 140 3.67 -4.14 4.15
C GLY A 140 3.81 -4.55 2.67
N ILE A 141 2.69 -4.73 1.96
CA ILE A 141 2.72 -4.90 0.49
C ILE A 141 3.30 -3.66 -0.18
N GLY A 142 2.97 -2.45 0.32
CA GLY A 142 3.55 -1.20 -0.17
C GLY A 142 5.08 -1.22 -0.09
N PHE A 143 5.62 -1.59 1.08
CA PHE A 143 7.05 -1.77 1.27
C PHE A 143 7.68 -2.76 0.28
N ALA A 144 7.14 -3.98 0.15
CA ALA A 144 7.71 -4.96 -0.77
C ALA A 144 7.62 -4.52 -2.24
N ALA A 145 6.52 -3.89 -2.65
CA ALA A 145 6.38 -3.40 -4.02
C ALA A 145 7.40 -2.30 -4.32
N MET A 146 7.57 -1.32 -3.43
CA MET A 146 8.53 -0.23 -3.62
C MET A 146 9.98 -0.72 -3.57
N THR A 147 10.31 -1.58 -2.60
CA THR A 147 11.69 -2.03 -2.35
C THR A 147 12.15 -3.13 -3.30
N ALA A 148 11.32 -4.15 -3.55
CA ALA A 148 11.73 -5.33 -4.31
C ALA A 148 11.29 -5.29 -5.79
N LEU A 149 10.18 -4.62 -6.10
CA LEU A 149 9.66 -4.51 -7.47
C LEU A 149 9.96 -3.16 -8.13
N GLY A 150 10.56 -2.22 -7.40
CA GLY A 150 10.83 -0.86 -7.90
C GLY A 150 9.56 -0.05 -8.16
N ALA A 151 8.44 -0.41 -7.52
CA ALA A 151 7.17 0.25 -7.75
C ALA A 151 7.20 1.72 -7.30
N ARG A 152 6.60 2.61 -8.09
CA ARG A 152 6.45 4.02 -7.69
C ARG A 152 5.20 4.20 -6.85
N ARG A 153 5.33 4.91 -5.72
CA ARG A 153 4.16 5.36 -4.96
C ARG A 153 3.43 6.46 -5.72
N ILE A 154 2.13 6.28 -5.90
CA ILE A 154 1.21 7.31 -6.41
C ILE A 154 0.10 7.56 -5.40
N ASP A 155 -0.52 8.74 -5.49
CA ASP A 155 -1.70 9.08 -4.69
C ASP A 155 -2.95 8.45 -5.32
N GLY A 156 -3.74 7.73 -4.53
CA GLY A 156 -4.92 7.01 -5.02
C GLY A 156 -6.07 7.94 -5.38
N ALA A 157 -6.24 9.05 -4.66
CA ALA A 157 -7.24 10.05 -4.99
C ALA A 157 -6.89 10.74 -6.32
N GLU A 158 -5.65 11.19 -6.47
CA GLU A 158 -5.17 11.79 -7.73
C GLU A 158 -5.29 10.80 -8.90
N LEU A 159 -4.95 9.52 -8.70
CA LEU A 159 -5.15 8.49 -9.72
C LEU A 159 -6.61 8.42 -10.19
N VAL A 160 -7.57 8.41 -9.27
CA VAL A 160 -9.01 8.36 -9.62
C VAL A 160 -9.42 9.64 -10.35
N LEU A 161 -8.96 10.79 -9.89
CA LEU A 161 -9.24 12.08 -10.51
C LEU A 161 -8.71 12.15 -11.96
N ASP A 162 -7.48 11.69 -12.17
CA ASP A 162 -6.85 11.61 -13.48
C ASP A 162 -7.60 10.65 -14.42
N LEU A 163 -7.99 9.47 -13.92
CA LEU A 163 -8.76 8.49 -14.70
C LEU A 163 -10.13 9.01 -15.13
N LEU A 164 -10.77 9.82 -14.26
CA LEU A 164 -12.04 10.48 -14.56
C LEU A 164 -11.87 11.74 -15.42
N ARG A 165 -10.63 12.20 -15.64
CA ARG A 165 -10.32 13.48 -16.29
C ARG A 165 -11.08 14.63 -15.66
N ILE A 166 -11.03 14.67 -14.32
CA ILE A 166 -11.81 15.62 -13.52
C ILE A 166 -11.49 17.07 -13.89
N ASP A 167 -10.27 17.36 -14.33
CA ASP A 167 -9.81 18.66 -14.79
C ASP A 167 -10.73 19.22 -15.89
N ILE A 168 -11.13 18.38 -16.85
CA ILE A 168 -12.01 18.78 -17.95
C ILE A 168 -13.45 18.94 -17.48
N LEU A 169 -13.90 18.05 -16.60
CA LEU A 169 -15.25 18.13 -16.04
C LEU A 169 -15.42 19.37 -15.17
N LEU A 170 -14.36 19.82 -14.49
CA LEU A 170 -14.36 21.03 -13.66
C LEU A 170 -14.40 22.30 -14.50
N ASP A 171 -13.72 22.32 -15.65
CA ASP A 171 -13.72 23.48 -16.55
C ASP A 171 -15.12 23.77 -17.15
N GLU A 172 -15.96 22.73 -17.29
CA GLU A 172 -17.33 22.84 -17.81
C GLU A 172 -18.40 22.98 -16.72
N ALA A 173 -18.04 22.83 -15.44
CA ALA A 173 -19.01 22.76 -14.35
C ALA A 173 -19.38 24.13 -13.78
N ASP A 174 -20.69 24.41 -13.71
CA ASP A 174 -21.22 25.57 -12.99
C ASP A 174 -21.24 25.36 -11.45
N LEU A 175 -21.28 24.11 -10.99
CA LEU A 175 -21.30 23.73 -9.58
C LEU A 175 -20.71 22.33 -9.37
N VAL A 176 -19.87 22.19 -8.34
CA VAL A 176 -19.30 20.92 -7.91
C VAL A 176 -19.84 20.56 -6.54
N VAL A 177 -20.41 19.37 -6.43
CA VAL A 177 -20.84 18.79 -5.15
C VAL A 177 -20.02 17.52 -4.90
N THR A 178 -19.39 17.45 -3.72
CA THR A 178 -18.58 16.31 -3.29
C THR A 178 -18.96 15.89 -1.87
N GLY A 179 -18.62 14.66 -1.50
CA GLY A 179 -18.88 14.12 -0.17
C GLY A 179 -18.25 12.74 0.02
N GLU A 180 -18.08 12.33 1.27
CA GLU A 180 -17.59 11.01 1.64
C GLU A 180 -18.41 10.43 2.79
N GLY A 181 -18.37 9.10 2.97
CA GLY A 181 -19.20 8.40 3.94
C GLY A 181 -18.84 8.63 5.41
N SER A 182 -17.63 9.13 5.71
CA SER A 182 -17.17 9.42 7.06
C SER A 182 -16.01 10.42 7.05
N LEU A 183 -16.20 11.60 7.62
CA LEU A 183 -15.13 12.58 7.89
C LEU A 183 -14.37 12.15 9.15
N ASP A 184 -13.26 11.45 8.98
CA ASP A 184 -12.33 11.13 10.06
C ASP A 184 -11.05 11.99 9.97
N THR A 185 -10.15 11.88 10.95
CA THR A 185 -8.90 12.65 10.96
C THR A 185 -7.96 12.32 9.78
N GLN A 186 -8.21 11.24 9.01
CA GLN A 186 -7.48 10.93 7.78
C GLN A 186 -8.02 11.71 6.57
N SER A 187 -9.26 12.20 6.65
CA SER A 187 -9.96 12.90 5.58
C SER A 187 -9.36 14.28 5.27
N LEU A 188 -8.86 14.97 6.31
CA LEU A 188 -8.10 16.22 6.17
C LEU A 188 -6.75 16.07 5.45
N PHE A 189 -6.27 14.85 5.25
CA PHE A 189 -4.96 14.56 4.66
C PHE A 189 -5.01 14.06 3.20
N GLY A 190 -6.16 14.19 2.51
CA GLY A 190 -6.24 13.99 1.06
C GLY A 190 -7.01 12.74 0.60
N LYS A 191 -7.86 12.14 1.44
CA LYS A 191 -8.73 11.03 1.02
C LYS A 191 -10.00 11.47 0.28
N ALA A 192 -10.44 12.72 0.46
CA ALA A 192 -11.44 13.31 -0.41
C ALA A 192 -10.79 13.71 -1.75
N PRO A 193 -11.50 13.57 -2.90
CA PRO A 193 -11.06 14.17 -4.16
C PRO A 193 -11.03 15.69 -4.01
N SER A 194 -9.91 16.20 -3.53
CA SER A 194 -9.59 17.63 -3.48
C SER A 194 -8.43 17.82 -4.45
N PRO A 195 -8.61 18.56 -5.56
CA PRO A 195 -7.53 18.77 -6.51
C PRO A 195 -6.33 19.41 -5.80
N SER A 196 -5.12 18.86 -6.02
CA SER A 196 -3.85 19.38 -5.49
C SER A 196 -3.49 20.80 -5.96
N ARG A 197 -4.27 21.37 -6.89
CA ARG A 197 -4.15 22.75 -7.32
C ARG A 197 -5.40 23.54 -6.91
N PRO A 198 -5.31 24.49 -5.95
CA PRO A 198 -6.35 25.48 -5.81
C PRO A 198 -6.26 26.39 -7.05
N ALA A 199 -6.98 26.03 -8.11
CA ALA A 199 -7.39 27.04 -9.07
C ALA A 199 -8.24 28.07 -8.31
N PRO A 200 -8.13 29.38 -8.61
CA PRO A 200 -9.03 30.36 -8.04
C PRO A 200 -10.42 30.14 -8.66
N LEU A 201 -11.16 29.15 -8.16
CA LEU A 201 -12.56 28.93 -8.51
C LEU A 201 -13.37 30.03 -7.81
N PRO A 202 -14.21 30.79 -8.54
CA PRO A 202 -15.01 31.87 -7.96
C PRO A 202 -16.24 31.36 -7.17
N ILE A 203 -16.18 30.16 -6.57
CA ILE A 203 -17.37 29.44 -6.12
C ILE A 203 -17.06 28.69 -4.81
N GLY A 204 -17.91 28.90 -3.80
CA GLY A 204 -17.69 28.45 -2.42
C GLY A 204 -17.70 26.93 -2.27
N PHE A 205 -16.68 26.41 -1.58
CA PHE A 205 -16.69 25.08 -0.99
C PHE A 205 -17.72 25.04 0.15
N GLN A 206 -18.84 24.34 -0.03
CA GLN A 206 -19.72 23.97 1.08
C GLN A 206 -19.71 22.46 1.27
N PRO A 207 -19.12 21.94 2.36
CA PRO A 207 -19.31 20.55 2.75
C PRO A 207 -20.77 20.35 3.15
N LEU A 208 -21.50 19.56 2.37
CA LEU A 208 -22.85 19.13 2.72
C LEU A 208 -22.75 17.87 3.60
N TRP A 209 -22.95 18.08 4.90
CA TRP A 209 -23.32 17.09 5.92
C TRP A 209 -22.21 16.34 6.69
N SER A 210 -22.32 16.37 8.04
CA SER A 210 -21.57 15.55 9.01
C SER A 210 -22.58 14.97 10.02
N PRO A 211 -22.64 13.64 10.22
CA PRO A 211 -23.44 13.04 11.28
C PRO A 211 -22.67 12.86 12.60
N ALA A 212 -21.67 13.70 12.90
CA ALA A 212 -20.91 13.63 14.15
C ALA A 212 -21.08 14.90 15.01
N ALA A 213 -22.31 15.13 15.45
CA ALA A 213 -22.61 15.91 16.65
C ALA A 213 -23.81 15.25 17.32
N LEU A 214 -23.53 14.38 18.30
CA LEU A 214 -24.34 14.01 19.48
C LEU A 214 -23.92 12.63 20.01
N SER A 215 -22.91 12.63 20.89
CA SER A 215 -22.82 11.90 22.18
C SER A 215 -21.37 11.70 22.59
#